data_AF-A0A414MC50-F1
#
_entry.id   AF-A0A414MC50-F1
#
_cell.length_a   1.000
_cell.length_b   1.000
_cell.length_c   1.000
_cell.angle_alpha   90.00
_cell.angle_beta   90.00
_cell.angle_gamma   90.00
#
_symmetry.space_group_name_H-M   'P 1'
#
loop_
_entity.id
_entity.type
_entity.pdbx_description
1 polymer ?
#
loop_
_entity_poly.entity_id
_entity_poly.type
_entity_poly.pdbx_seq_one_letter_code
_entity_poly.pdbx_strand_id
1 'polypeptide(L)'
;MNDINYKAVDTRKIVDYLESCPGNIPVENIIRFSGADRLRVYPALFELEQSGFIEIVEREELGAPLAVRRRRDASTSLSMTEGVK
;
A
#
# COMPACT_ATOMS: atom_id res chain seq x y z
N MET A 1 20.09 -19.53 2.79
CA MET A 1 18.66 -19.20 2.92
C MET A 1 18.46 -17.88 2.21
N ASN A 2 17.62 -17.80 1.17
CA ASN A 2 17.16 -16.49 0.72
C ASN A 2 16.20 -15.99 1.81
N ASP A 3 16.63 -15.00 2.58
CA ASP A 3 15.73 -14.19 3.40
C ASP A 3 14.81 -13.42 2.47
N ILE A 4 13.77 -14.11 1.96
CA ILE A 4 12.72 -13.47 1.19
C ILE A 4 12.09 -12.46 2.15
N ASN A 5 12.31 -11.19 1.88
CA ASN A 5 11.70 -10.11 2.64
C ASN A 5 10.22 -10.04 2.26
N TYR A 6 9.40 -10.88 2.91
CA TYR A 6 7.96 -10.98 2.67
C TYR A 6 7.27 -9.62 2.81
N LYS A 7 7.73 -8.77 3.75
CA LYS A 7 7.24 -7.40 3.89
C LYS A 7 7.45 -6.58 2.62
N ALA A 8 8.65 -6.62 2.04
CA ALA A 8 8.96 -5.88 0.80
C ALA A 8 8.15 -6.42 -0.39
N VAL A 9 8.01 -7.74 -0.50
CA VAL A 9 7.21 -8.38 -1.57
C VAL A 9 5.73 -8.01 -1.45
N ASP A 10 5.15 -8.09 -0.26
CA ASP A 10 3.75 -7.74 -0.03
C ASP A 10 3.49 -6.27 -0.30
N THR A 11 4.38 -5.38 0.19
CA THR A 11 4.26 -3.93 -0.02
C THR A 11 4.30 -3.58 -1.51
N ARG A 12 5.21 -4.20 -2.27
CA ARG A 12 5.30 -3.99 -3.73
C ARG A 12 4.01 -4.39 -4.43
N LYS A 13 3.46 -5.56 -4.14
CA LYS A 13 2.18 -6.01 -4.73
C LYS A 13 1.02 -5.08 -4.39
N ILE A 14 0.97 -4.58 -3.15
CA ILE A 14 -0.06 -3.63 -2.71
C ILE A 14 0.07 -2.34 -3.52
N VAL A 15 1.29 -1.80 -3.63
CA VAL A 15 1.56 -0.60 -4.43
C VAL A 15 1.17 -0.81 -5.89
N ASP A 16 1.63 -1.90 -6.53
CA ASP A 16 1.31 -2.20 -7.93
C ASP A 16 -0.21 -2.25 -8.16
N TYR A 17 -0.97 -2.84 -7.23
CA TYR A 17 -2.43 -2.87 -7.30
C TYR A 17 -3.07 -1.49 -7.14
N LEU A 18 -2.59 -0.68 -6.19
CA LEU A 18 -3.05 0.70 -5.97
C LEU A 18 -2.74 1.60 -7.17
N GLU A 19 -1.64 1.35 -7.88
CA GLU A 19 -1.29 2.08 -9.10
C GLU A 19 -2.14 1.64 -10.30
N SER A 20 -2.50 0.35 -10.39
CA SER A 20 -3.34 -0.19 -11.45
C SER A 20 -4.82 0.19 -11.34
N CYS A 21 -5.30 0.57 -10.16
CA CYS A 21 -6.70 0.88 -9.90
C CYS A 21 -6.89 2.35 -9.50
N PRO A 22 -7.41 3.22 -10.40
CA PRO A 22 -7.76 4.57 -10.01
C PRO A 22 -9.03 4.57 -9.14
N GLY A 23 -8.98 5.26 -8.00
CA GLY A 23 -10.15 5.52 -7.16
C GLY A 23 -10.07 4.93 -5.74
N ASN A 24 -11.24 4.72 -5.14
CA ASN A 24 -11.37 4.16 -3.80
C ASN A 24 -11.31 2.63 -3.90
N ILE A 25 -10.35 2.02 -3.21
CA ILE A 25 -10.10 0.59 -3.25
C ILE A 25 -10.41 0.01 -1.86
N PRO A 26 -11.31 -0.98 -1.77
CA PRO A 26 -11.59 -1.63 -0.50
C PRO A 26 -10.40 -2.51 -0.08
N VAL A 27 -10.09 -2.52 1.21
CA VAL A 27 -8.97 -3.27 1.79
C VAL A 27 -9.12 -4.77 1.55
N GLU A 28 -10.35 -5.29 1.47
CA GLU A 28 -10.59 -6.70 1.11
C GLU A 28 -9.99 -7.08 -0.25
N ASN A 29 -10.05 -6.17 -1.23
CA ASN A 29 -9.52 -6.43 -2.56
C ASN A 29 -7.99 -6.43 -2.53
N ILE A 30 -7.39 -5.56 -1.72
CA ILE A 30 -5.94 -5.51 -1.50
C ILE A 30 -5.45 -6.82 -0.88
N ILE A 31 -6.16 -7.35 0.12
CA ILE A 31 -5.86 -8.65 0.74
C ILE A 31 -5.94 -9.78 -0.28
N ARG A 32 -7.04 -9.84 -1.05
CA ARG A 32 -7.23 -10.87 -2.09
C ARG A 32 -6.16 -10.80 -3.18
N PHE A 33 -5.79 -9.60 -3.62
CA PHE A 33 -4.85 -9.40 -4.73
C PHE A 33 -3.39 -9.60 -4.31
N SER A 34 -3.00 -9.10 -3.14
CA SER A 34 -1.64 -9.30 -2.62
C SER A 34 -1.36 -10.77 -2.27
N GLY A 35 -2.41 -11.52 -1.91
CA GLY A 35 -2.29 -12.86 -1.33
C GLY A 35 -1.70 -12.85 0.07
N ALA A 36 -1.64 -11.68 0.70
CA ALA A 36 -1.13 -11.49 2.04
C ALA A 36 -2.26 -11.45 3.06
N ASP A 37 -2.03 -12.02 4.23
CA ASP A 37 -3.00 -11.98 5.33
C ASP A 37 -3.22 -10.56 5.83
N ARG A 38 -4.40 -10.33 6.42
CA ARG A 38 -4.79 -9.06 7.06
C ARG A 38 -3.68 -8.48 7.94
N LEU A 39 -3.04 -9.31 8.77
CA LEU A 39 -1.99 -8.89 9.70
C LEU A 39 -0.73 -8.32 9.02
N ARG A 40 -0.52 -8.62 7.72
CA ARG A 40 0.58 -8.05 6.92
C ARG A 40 0.13 -6.84 6.11
N VAL A 41 -1.12 -6.86 5.62
CA VAL A 41 -1.68 -5.76 4.84
C VAL A 41 -1.90 -4.52 5.70
N TYR A 42 -2.48 -4.63 6.90
CA TYR A 42 -2.77 -3.46 7.73
C TYR A 42 -1.52 -2.65 8.12
N PRO A 43 -0.41 -3.26 8.57
CA PRO A 43 0.84 -2.53 8.78
C PRO A 43 1.38 -1.86 7.52
N ALA A 44 1.34 -2.54 6.37
CA ALA A 44 1.79 -1.96 5.10
C ALA A 44 0.94 -0.74 4.70
N LEU A 45 -0.38 -0.82 4.83
CA LEU A 45 -1.27 0.32 4.57
C LEU A 45 -1.02 1.48 5.54
N PHE A 46 -0.75 1.19 6.82
CA PHE A 46 -0.39 2.22 7.78
C PHE A 46 0.91 2.94 7.39
N GLU A 47 1.95 2.21 7.00
CA GLU A 47 3.21 2.79 6.52
C GLU A 47 2.98 3.64 5.25
N LEU A 48 2.15 3.17 4.32
CA LEU A 48 1.79 3.92 3.10
C LEU A 48 0.98 5.19 3.42
N GLU A 49 0.07 5.15 4.39
CA GLU A 49 -0.67 6.34 4.87
C GLU A 49 0.29 7.37 5.46
N GLN A 50 1.18 6.94 6.36
CA GLN A 50 2.17 7.81 7.01
C GLN A 50 3.18 8.40 6.02
N SER A 51 3.53 7.66 4.96
CA SER A 51 4.48 8.11 3.94
C SER A 51 3.92 9.18 2.99
N GLY A 52 2.61 9.40 2.95
CA GLY A 52 2.01 10.25 1.92
C GLY A 52 1.40 9.51 0.73
N PHE A 53 1.64 8.20 0.59
CA PHE A 53 1.30 7.48 -0.65
C PHE A 53 -0.20 7.25 -0.82
N ILE A 54 -0.89 6.93 0.27
CA ILE A 54 -2.34 6.75 0.30
C ILE A 54 -3.01 7.67 1.31
N GLU A 55 -4.32 7.78 1.19
CA GLU A 55 -5.24 8.29 2.20
C GLU A 55 -6.29 7.21 2.51
N ILE A 56 -6.74 7.14 3.76
CA ILE A 56 -7.82 6.24 4.15
C ILE A 56 -9.15 6.97 3.90
N VAL A 57 -9.96 6.41 3.02
CA VAL A 57 -11.23 7.01 2.61
C VAL A 57 -12.37 6.59 3.54
N GLU A 58 -12.28 5.37 4.08
CA GLU A 58 -13.30 4.81 4.96
C GLU A 58 -12.64 4.00 6.07
N ARG A 59 -13.16 4.13 7.29
CA ARG A 59 -12.72 3.41 8.48
C ARG A 59 -13.91 2.69 9.12
N GLU A 60 -13.65 1.52 9.69
CA GLU A 60 -14.59 0.84 10.58
C GLU A 60 -14.81 1.64 11.87
N GLU A 61 -15.82 1.24 12.64
CA GLU A 61 -16.15 1.82 13.95
C GLU A 61 -14.95 1.82 14.92
N LEU A 62 -14.08 0.82 14.82
CA LEU A 62 -12.86 0.69 15.63
C LEU A 62 -11.61 1.33 14.98
N GLY A 63 -11.78 2.09 13.89
CA GLY A 63 -10.72 2.85 13.24
C GLY A 63 -9.87 2.06 12.23
N ALA A 64 -10.15 0.77 12.03
CA ALA A 64 -9.49 -0.04 11.01
C ALA A 64 -9.84 0.45 9.59
N PRO A 65 -8.89 0.49 8.64
CA PRO A 65 -9.20 0.97 7.29
C PRO A 65 -10.08 -0.03 6.53
N LEU A 66 -11.17 0.48 5.95
CA LEU A 66 -12.07 -0.25 5.05
C LEU A 66 -11.76 0.02 3.59
N ALA A 67 -11.45 1.27 3.25
CA ALA A 67 -11.12 1.67 1.90
C ALA A 67 -9.99 2.70 1.90
N VAL A 68 -9.12 2.58 0.90
CA VAL A 68 -7.97 3.47 0.71
C VAL A 68 -7.99 4.04 -0.70
N ARG A 69 -7.31 5.16 -0.89
CA ARG A 69 -7.10 5.77 -2.21
C ARG A 69 -5.67 6.25 -2.32
N ARG A 70 -5.08 6.10 -3.51
CA ARG A 70 -3.79 6.70 -3.83
C ARG A 70 -3.89 8.23 -3.86
N ARG A 71 -2.98 8.91 -3.19
CA ARG A 71 -2.85 10.37 -3.29
C ARG A 71 -2.29 10.76 -4.66
N ARG A 72 -2.90 11.77 -5.30
CA ARG A 72 -2.47 12.25 -6.63
C ARG A 72 -1.10 12.92 -6.60
N ASP A 73 -0.74 13.53 -5.47
CA ASP A 73 0.53 14.19 -5.19
C ASP A 73 1.68 13.22 -4.88
N ALA A 74 1.39 11.96 -4.53
CA ALA A 74 2.41 10.93 -4.29
C ALA A 74 3.20 10.53 -5.55
N SER A 75 2.73 10.94 -6.72
CA SER A 75 3.36 10.68 -8.03
C SER A 75 4.72 11.39 -8.22
N THR A 76 5.12 12.28 -7.30
CA THR A 76 6.33 13.11 -7.45
C THR A 76 7.56 12.60 -6.68
N SER A 77 7.44 11.59 -5.81
CA SER A 77 8.54 11.23 -4.89
C SER A 77 9.24 9.89 -5.15
N LEU A 78 8.88 9.15 -6.20
CA LEU A 78 9.59 7.90 -6.58
C LEU A 78 10.39 8.02 -7.88
N SER A 79 10.97 9.20 -8.13
CA SER A 79 11.90 9.45 -9.23
C SER A 79 13.24 9.99 -8.72
N MET A 80 13.77 9.47 -7.62
CA MET A 80 15.14 9.78 -7.20
C MET A 80 15.81 8.60 -6.49
N THR A 81 16.21 7.57 -7.25
CA THR A 81 17.49 6.86 -7.01
C THR A 81 18.00 6.27 -8.34
N GLU A 82 18.22 7.11 -9.34
CA GLU A 82 19.25 6.84 -10.34
C GLU A 82 20.40 7.80 -10.08
N GLY A 83 21.58 7.25 -9.80
CA GLY A 83 22.84 7.99 -9.76
C GLY A 83 23.37 8.33 -8.38
N VAL A 84 24.17 7.41 -7.81
CA VAL A 84 25.45 7.79 -7.20
C VAL A 84 26.51 6.79 -7.67
N LYS A 85 27.37 7.34 -8.53
CA LYS A 85 28.74 6.98 -8.95
C LYS A 85 29.43 5.76 -8.33
#